data_AF-A0A8S2FXP3-F1
#
_entry.id   AF-A0A8S2FXP3-F1
#
_cell.length_a   1.000
_cell.length_b   1.000
_cell.length_c   1.000
_cell.angle_alpha   90.00
_cell.angle_beta   90.00
_cell.angle_gamma   90.00
#
_symmetry.space_group_name_H-M   'P 1'
#
loop_
_entity.id
_entity.type
_entity.pdbx_description
1 polymer ?
#
loop_
_entity_poly.entity_id
_entity_poly.type
_entity_poly.pdbx_seq_one_letter_code
_entity_poly.pdbx_strand_id
1 'polypeptide(L)' 'AVDAKTVQEAMKTYVYNRCPAIAAVGPTEALKDYNRTRSRMYTIIH' A
#
# COMPACT_ATOMS: atom_id res chain seq x y z
N ALA A 1 13.41 4.59 21.91
CA ALA A 1 13.76 3.58 20.90
C ALA A 1 12.50 3.25 20.10
N VAL A 2 12.62 3.12 18.78
CA VAL A 2 11.49 2.70 17.95
C VAL A 2 11.38 1.18 18.05
N ASP A 3 10.27 0.69 18.60
CA ASP A 3 10.00 -0.74 18.76
C ASP A 3 9.24 -1.30 17.54
N ALA A 4 9.37 -2.60 17.29
CA ALA A 4 8.65 -3.28 16.21
C ALA A 4 7.13 -3.10 16.33
N LYS A 5 6.59 -2.99 17.55
CA LYS A 5 5.18 -2.69 17.79
C LYS A 5 4.80 -1.29 17.29
N THR A 6 5.61 -0.29 17.59
CA THR A 6 5.37 1.10 17.18
C THR A 6 5.40 1.24 15.66
N VAL A 7 6.29 0.51 14.96
CA VAL A 7 6.33 0.50 13.49
C VAL A 7 5.11 -0.20 12.89
N GLN A 8 4.67 -1.32 13.47
CA GLN A 8 3.46 -2.00 13.02
C GLN A 8 2.20 -1.15 13.20
N GLU A 9 2.07 -0.44 14.33
CA GLU A 9 0.95 0.46 14.59
C GLU A 9 0.92 1.61 13.57
N ALA A 10 2.07 2.25 13.32
CA ALA A 10 2.17 3.31 12.31
C ALA A 10 1.82 2.80 10.90
N MET A 11 2.32 1.63 10.50
CA MET A 11 1.99 1.03 9.20
C MET A 11 0.50 0.69 9.08
N LYS A 12 -0.14 0.19 10.14
CA LYS A 12 -1.58 -0.08 10.16
C LYS A 12 -2.42 1.19 10.01
N THR A 13 -2.02 2.31 10.62
CA THR A 13 -2.79 3.56 10.58
C THR A 13 -2.71 4.27 9.22
N TYR A 14 -1.52 4.26 8.59
CA TYR A 14 -1.27 5.10 7.42
C TYR A 14 -1.18 4.34 6.10
N VAL A 15 -0.84 3.05 6.11
CA VAL A 15 -0.60 2.28 4.89
C VAL A 15 -1.72 1.27 4.63
N TYR A 16 -2.25 0.62 5.67
CA TYR A 16 -3.24 -0.45 5.50
C TYR A 16 -4.62 0.09 5.06
N ASN A 17 -5.20 -0.52 4.01
CA ASN A 17 -6.54 -0.22 3.47
C ASN A 17 -6.83 1.27 3.15
N ARG A 18 -5.78 2.05 2.88
CA ARG A 18 -5.93 3.42 2.36
C ARG A 18 -5.96 3.41 0.83
N CYS A 19 -6.67 4.35 0.23
CA CYS A 19 -6.69 4.52 -1.24
C CYS A 19 -5.32 5.04 -1.70
N PRO A 20 -4.54 4.29 -2.51
CA PRO A 20 -3.25 4.76 -2.97
C PRO A 20 -3.44 5.78 -4.11
N ALA A 21 -2.77 6.93 -4.04
CA ALA A 21 -2.67 7.84 -5.18
C ALA A 21 -1.48 7.40 -6.05
N ILE A 22 -1.75 6.98 -7.29
CA ILE A 22 -0.72 6.52 -8.23
C ILE A 22 -0.58 7.57 -9.33
N ALA A 23 0.53 8.29 -9.33
CA ALA A 23 0.91 9.18 -10.43
C ALA A 23 2.17 8.59 -11.09
N ALA A 24 2.10 8.32 -12.38
CA ALA A 24 3.25 7.85 -13.15
C ALA A 24 3.35 8.66 -14.45
N VAL A 25 4.56 9.08 -14.79
CA VAL A 25 4.87 9.87 -15.99
C VAL A 25 6.04 9.19 -16.70
N GLY A 26 5.88 8.85 -17.98
CA GLY A 26 6.85 8.07 -18.77
C GLY A 26 6.23 6.82 -19.41
N PRO A 27 7.03 5.79 -19.79
CA PRO A 27 6.51 4.53 -20.32
C PRO A 27 5.81 3.72 -19.22
N THR A 28 4.51 3.96 -19.05
CA THR A 28 3.68 3.39 -17.97
C THR A 28 3.05 2.04 -18.31
N GLU A 29 3.52 1.35 -19.34
CA GLU A 29 2.93 0.09 -19.82
C GLU A 29 3.03 -1.06 -18.81
N ALA A 30 4.04 -1.04 -17.93
CA ALA A 30 4.20 -2.00 -16.84
C ALA A 30 3.47 -1.59 -15.53
N LEU A 31 2.83 -0.41 -15.50
CA LEU A 31 2.14 0.07 -14.31
C LEU A 31 0.89 -0.78 -14.08
N LYS A 32 0.83 -1.39 -12.88
CA LYS A 32 -0.31 -2.21 -12.50
C LYS A 32 -1.53 -1.31 -12.34
N ASP A 33 -2.62 -1.71 -12.98
CA ASP A 33 -3.92 -1.06 -12.88
C ASP A 33 -4.27 -0.70 -11.43
N TYR A 34 -4.96 0.44 -11.26
CA TYR A 34 -5.36 0.98 -9.96
C TYR A 34 -6.07 -0.08 -9.11
N ASN A 35 -6.92 -0.93 -9.72
CA ASN A 35 -7.65 -1.97 -9.01
C ASN A 35 -6.71 -3.06 -8.46
N ARG A 36 -5.69 -3.47 -9.23
CA ARG A 36 -4.66 -4.43 -8.75
C ARG A 36 -3.80 -3.84 -7.63
N THR A 37 -3.55 -2.54 -7.66
CA THR A 37 -2.78 -1.87 -6.61
C THR A 37 -3.61 -1.70 -5.34
N ARG A 38 -4.91 -1.38 -5.47
CA ARG A 38 -5.86 -1.34 -4.34
C ARG A 38 -6.05 -2.70 -3.68
N SER A 39 -6.16 -3.78 -4.45
CA SER A 39 -6.24 -5.15 -3.90
C SER A 39 -4.98 -5.62 -3.19
N ARG A 40 -3.84 -4.94 -3.35
CA ARG A 40 -2.57 -5.25 -2.65
C ARG A 40 -2.39 -4.44 -1.36
N MET A 41 -3.31 -3.52 -1.04
CA MET A 41 -3.29 -2.70 0.18
C MET A 41 -3.91 -3.42 1.40
N TYR A 42 -4.42 -4.63 1.21
CA TYR A 42 -4.86 -5.52 2.27
C TYR A 42 -4.35 -6.94 1.99
N THR A 43 -3.94 -7.64 3.04
CA THR A 43 -3.68 -9.08 2.98
C THR A 43 -4.92 -9.78 3.53
N ILE A 44 -5.58 -10.59 2.70
CA ILE A 44 -6.47 -11.63 3.23
C ILE A 44 -5.58 -12.70 3.85
N ILE A 45 -5.50 -12.70 5.16
CA ILE A 45 -5.01 -13.85 5.93
C ILE A 45 -6.16 -14.86 5.91
N HIS A 46 -5.94 -16.01 5.26
CA HIS A 46 -6.75 -17.22 5.45
C HIS A 46 -6.26 -17.91 6.73
#